data_AF-A0A833LG95-F1
#
_entry.id   AF-A0A833LG95-F1
#
_cell.length_a   1.000
_cell.length_b   1.000
_cell.length_c   1.000
_cell.angle_alpha   90.00
_cell.angle_beta   90.00
_cell.angle_gamma   90.00
#
_symmetry.space_group_name_H-M   'P 1'
#
loop_
_entity.id
_entity.type
_entity.pdbx_description
1 polymer ?
#
loop_
_entity_poly.entity_id
_entity_poly.type
_entity_poly.pdbx_seq_one_letter_code
_entity_poly.pdbx_strand_id
1 'polypeptide(L)'
;MRATIYIPADSGAMALGAGRVARAFETELFRRGIEAKVVRNGSRGLYWLEPMVEVETEAGRFAYGPVRAADVASLLDAGFLEGRPHPLFLGETETIPFLARQTRLTFARCGVIDPLSLADYRAHGGLAGLEKAVTMEPAEIVRTVTESGLRGRGGAGFPTGIKWKTVHDAVADRKYIVCNADEGDSATFADRMIMEGDPFVLIEGMAIAAVATGAQKGFVYIRSEYPHAVAVMREAVRIATAAGVLGPSVLGSGRTFDIEVRVGAGAYVCGEETSLLNSLEGKRGVVRAKPPLPALEGLFGRPTVVNNVISLASVPVILDRGAAFYRDFGIGRSHGTIPIQIAGNVRHGGLFEVAFGLTLGEIVHDIAGGT
;
A
#
# COMPACT_ATOMS: atom_id res chain seq x y z
N MET A 1 -2.42 13.21 -28.67
CA MET A 1 -2.04 13.11 -27.24
C MET A 1 -0.58 12.69 -27.16
N ARG A 2 0.20 13.18 -26.19
CA ARG A 2 1.54 12.63 -25.93
C ARG A 2 1.38 11.23 -25.35
N ALA A 3 2.03 10.21 -25.92
CA ALA A 3 1.92 8.84 -25.41
C ALA A 3 2.46 8.75 -23.97
N THR A 4 1.77 8.01 -23.09
CA THR A 4 2.23 7.77 -21.72
C THR A 4 2.68 6.31 -21.59
N ILE A 5 3.90 6.14 -21.09
CA ILE A 5 4.57 4.85 -20.87
C ILE A 5 4.72 4.68 -19.37
N TYR A 6 4.34 3.52 -18.84
CA TYR A 6 4.44 3.19 -17.42
C TYR A 6 5.51 2.13 -17.23
N ILE A 7 6.51 2.43 -16.41
CA ILE A 7 7.63 1.53 -16.11
C ILE A 7 7.79 1.46 -14.59
N PRO A 8 7.51 0.30 -13.97
CA PRO A 8 7.48 0.19 -12.52
C PRO A 8 8.78 0.64 -11.83
N ALA A 9 8.64 1.26 -10.66
CA ALA A 9 9.74 1.68 -9.78
C ALA A 9 9.71 1.00 -8.40
N ASP A 10 8.76 0.09 -8.18
CA ASP A 10 8.78 -0.86 -7.07
C ASP A 10 10.14 -1.61 -7.02
N SER A 11 10.61 -1.88 -5.81
CA SER A 11 11.92 -2.48 -5.58
C SER A 11 12.07 -3.88 -6.18
N GLY A 12 11.00 -4.67 -6.28
CA GLY A 12 10.98 -5.95 -7.00
C GLY A 12 11.21 -5.78 -8.50
N ALA A 13 10.50 -4.84 -9.14
CA ALA A 13 10.73 -4.52 -10.55
C ALA A 13 12.13 -3.90 -10.79
N MET A 14 12.60 -3.06 -9.88
CA MET A 14 13.94 -2.47 -9.94
C MET A 14 15.04 -3.54 -9.85
N ALA A 15 14.87 -4.54 -8.99
CA ALA A 15 15.79 -5.69 -8.90
C ALA A 15 15.86 -6.48 -10.21
N LEU A 16 14.75 -6.56 -10.95
CA LEU A 16 14.65 -7.21 -12.26
C LEU A 16 15.10 -6.32 -13.44
N GLY A 17 15.54 -5.09 -13.16
CA GLY A 17 16.15 -4.21 -14.16
C GLY A 17 15.26 -3.11 -14.72
N ALA A 18 14.11 -2.82 -14.11
CA ALA A 18 13.19 -1.77 -14.57
C ALA A 18 13.87 -0.40 -14.70
N GLY A 19 14.85 -0.08 -13.84
CA GLY A 19 15.65 1.15 -13.97
C GLY A 19 16.49 1.22 -15.26
N ARG A 20 16.99 0.07 -15.75
CA ARG A 20 17.70 0.02 -17.04
C ARG A 20 16.71 0.13 -18.21
N VAL A 21 15.53 -0.47 -18.08
CA VAL A 21 14.45 -0.37 -19.08
C VAL A 21 13.98 1.08 -19.22
N ALA A 22 13.74 1.79 -18.11
CA ALA A 22 13.37 3.21 -18.12
C ALA A 22 14.39 4.07 -18.86
N ARG A 23 15.69 3.92 -18.54
CA ARG A 23 16.76 4.66 -19.22
C ARG A 23 16.85 4.32 -20.71
N ALA A 24 16.62 3.06 -21.09
CA ALA A 24 16.62 2.66 -22.49
C ALA A 24 15.46 3.30 -23.26
N PHE A 25 14.26 3.37 -22.68
CA PHE A 25 13.13 4.11 -23.25
C PHE A 25 13.46 5.59 -23.41
N GLU A 26 13.94 6.26 -22.36
CA GLU A 26 14.34 7.67 -22.41
C GLU A 26 15.37 7.95 -23.51
N THR A 27 16.40 7.10 -23.62
CA THR A 27 17.46 7.22 -24.63
C THR A 27 16.90 7.04 -26.05
N GLU A 28 16.07 6.03 -26.26
CA GLU A 28 15.58 5.67 -27.59
C GLU A 28 14.49 6.63 -28.09
N LEU A 29 13.63 7.11 -27.19
CA LEU A 29 12.68 8.19 -27.48
C LEU A 29 13.41 9.47 -27.90
N PHE A 30 14.45 9.87 -27.14
CA PHE A 30 15.27 11.03 -27.47
C PHE A 30 15.97 10.87 -28.83
N ARG A 31 16.60 9.72 -29.08
CA ARG A 31 17.31 9.42 -30.34
C ARG A 31 16.38 9.48 -31.55
N ARG A 32 15.13 9.05 -31.39
CA ARG A 32 14.11 9.04 -32.46
C ARG A 32 13.34 10.36 -32.57
N GLY A 33 13.57 11.33 -31.68
CA GLY A 33 12.81 12.58 -31.63
C GLY A 33 11.33 12.38 -31.28
N ILE A 34 11.01 11.35 -30.50
CA ILE A 34 9.64 11.02 -30.10
C ILE A 34 9.33 11.61 -28.73
N GLU A 35 8.25 12.39 -28.63
CA GLU A 35 7.77 12.89 -27.35
C GLU A 35 6.81 11.88 -26.69
N ALA A 36 7.24 11.31 -25.56
CA ALA A 36 6.39 10.47 -24.70
C ALA A 36 6.65 10.79 -23.22
N LYS A 37 5.66 10.59 -22.35
CA LYS A 37 5.79 10.75 -20.90
C LYS A 37 6.12 9.38 -20.31
N VAL A 38 7.24 9.27 -19.59
CA VAL A 38 7.57 8.05 -18.84
C VAL A 38 7.14 8.26 -17.38
N VAL A 39 6.15 7.48 -16.94
CA VAL A 39 5.67 7.43 -15.56
C VAL A 39 6.33 6.27 -14.85
N ARG A 40 6.81 6.52 -13.64
CA ARG A 40 7.43 5.50 -12.79
C ARG A 40 6.39 5.00 -11.78
N ASN A 41 5.46 4.17 -12.25
CA ASN A 41 4.37 3.62 -11.44
C ASN A 41 4.85 2.61 -10.37
N GLY A 42 3.95 2.21 -9.46
CA GLY A 42 4.16 1.02 -8.65
C GLY A 42 4.18 -0.28 -9.49
N SER A 43 4.39 -1.44 -8.87
CA SER A 43 4.18 -2.72 -9.55
C SER A 43 2.70 -3.14 -9.51
N ARG A 44 2.23 -3.78 -10.59
CA ARG A 44 0.94 -4.49 -10.62
C ARG A 44 0.95 -5.76 -9.76
N GLY A 45 2.12 -6.24 -9.34
CA GLY A 45 2.28 -7.42 -8.50
C GLY A 45 2.40 -8.75 -9.25
N LEU A 46 2.77 -8.72 -10.53
CA LEU A 46 2.96 -9.91 -11.37
C LEU A 46 4.46 -10.13 -11.59
N TYR A 47 5.18 -10.56 -10.55
CA TYR A 47 6.65 -10.51 -10.55
C TYR A 47 7.32 -11.41 -11.62
N TRP A 48 6.63 -12.42 -12.16
CA TRP A 48 7.13 -13.21 -13.29
C TRP A 48 7.08 -12.46 -14.63
N LEU A 49 6.35 -11.35 -14.71
CA LEU A 49 6.27 -10.45 -15.87
C LEU A 49 7.07 -9.16 -15.67
N GLU A 50 7.63 -8.93 -14.49
CA GLU A 50 8.42 -7.73 -14.23
C GLU A 50 9.82 -7.81 -14.88
N PRO A 51 10.36 -6.72 -15.46
CA PRO A 51 9.73 -5.42 -15.67
C PRO A 51 8.58 -5.48 -16.68
N MET A 52 7.36 -5.17 -16.21
CA MET A 52 6.17 -5.13 -17.04
C MET A 52 5.90 -3.69 -17.44
N VAL A 53 6.14 -3.38 -18.71
CA VAL A 53 5.95 -2.03 -19.25
C VAL A 53 4.55 -1.91 -19.79
N GLU A 54 3.87 -0.81 -19.49
CA GLU A 54 2.56 -0.49 -20.06
C GLU A 54 2.62 0.76 -20.94
N VAL A 55 1.73 0.83 -21.91
CA VAL A 55 1.48 2.02 -22.73
C VAL A 55 0.00 2.36 -22.66
N GLU A 56 -0.30 3.64 -22.45
CA GLU A 56 -1.66 4.16 -22.49
C GLU A 56 -1.99 4.66 -23.89
N THR A 57 -3.11 4.16 -24.41
CA THR A 57 -3.67 4.49 -25.72
C THR A 57 -5.13 4.91 -25.55
N GLU A 58 -5.79 5.35 -26.62
CA GLU A 58 -7.22 5.64 -26.59
C GLU A 58 -8.09 4.41 -26.27
N ALA A 59 -7.60 3.20 -26.55
CA ALA A 59 -8.30 1.95 -26.28
C ALA A 59 -8.03 1.38 -24.87
N GLY A 60 -7.17 2.03 -24.07
CA GLY A 60 -6.80 1.57 -22.74
C GLY A 60 -5.29 1.36 -22.58
N ARG A 61 -4.91 0.71 -21.46
CA ARG A 61 -3.52 0.38 -21.13
C ARG A 61 -3.17 -1.03 -21.57
N PHE A 62 -2.11 -1.14 -22.37
CA PHE A 62 -1.60 -2.40 -22.89
C PHE A 62 -0.26 -2.75 -22.26
N ALA A 63 -0.08 -4.02 -21.87
CA ALA A 63 1.11 -4.49 -21.17
C ALA A 63 2.06 -5.28 -22.08
N TYR A 64 3.34 -5.19 -21.76
CA TYR A 64 4.43 -5.94 -22.36
C TYR A 64 5.36 -6.44 -21.27
N GLY A 65 5.75 -7.72 -21.28
CA GLY A 65 6.64 -8.23 -20.26
C GLY A 65 7.02 -9.71 -20.40
N PRO A 66 8.12 -10.13 -19.76
CA PRO A 66 9.10 -9.28 -19.05
C PRO A 66 10.04 -8.57 -20.05
N VAL A 67 10.15 -7.24 -19.93
CA VAL A 67 10.95 -6.40 -20.83
C VAL A 67 12.37 -6.26 -20.31
N ARG A 68 13.37 -6.46 -21.19
CA ARG A 68 14.77 -6.11 -20.94
C ARG A 68 15.12 -4.84 -21.69
N ALA A 69 16.18 -4.15 -21.24
CA ALA A 69 16.65 -2.93 -21.89
C ALA A 69 16.99 -3.12 -23.38
N ALA A 70 17.43 -4.32 -23.79
CA ALA A 70 17.72 -4.64 -25.18
C ALA A 70 16.47 -4.76 -26.08
N ASP A 71 15.28 -5.00 -25.49
CA ASP A 71 14.03 -5.19 -26.23
C ASP A 71 13.35 -3.85 -26.57
N VAL A 72 13.80 -2.74 -25.98
CA VAL A 72 13.14 -1.43 -26.10
C VAL A 72 13.12 -0.91 -27.55
N ALA A 73 14.23 -1.07 -28.27
CA ALA A 73 14.29 -0.63 -29.67
C ALA A 73 13.30 -1.42 -30.54
N SER A 74 13.23 -2.75 -30.39
CA SER A 74 12.31 -3.58 -31.16
C SER A 74 10.85 -3.36 -30.79
N LEU A 75 10.56 -3.05 -29.51
CA LEU A 75 9.22 -2.63 -29.08
C LEU A 75 8.79 -1.36 -29.82
N LEU A 76 9.65 -0.33 -29.83
CA LEU A 76 9.35 0.91 -30.52
C LEU A 76 9.24 0.73 -32.04
N ASP A 77 10.05 -0.13 -32.65
CA ASP A 77 9.95 -0.47 -34.08
C ASP A 77 8.63 -1.19 -34.41
N ALA A 78 8.12 -2.02 -33.50
CA ALA A 78 6.85 -2.73 -33.65
C ALA A 78 5.61 -1.85 -33.46
N GLY A 79 5.77 -0.57 -33.09
CA GLY A 79 4.65 0.34 -32.78
C GLY A 79 4.11 0.16 -31.37
N PHE A 80 5.01 0.00 -30.39
CA PHE A 80 4.66 -0.05 -28.97
C PHE A 80 3.81 1.14 -28.53
N LEU A 81 4.06 2.35 -29.05
CA LEU A 81 3.33 3.56 -28.64
C LEU A 81 1.85 3.53 -29.04
N GLU A 82 1.51 2.73 -30.04
CA GLU A 82 0.14 2.49 -30.49
C GLU A 82 -0.46 1.20 -29.91
N GLY A 83 0.21 0.55 -28.95
CA GLY A 83 -0.25 -0.69 -28.35
C GLY A 83 -0.23 -1.90 -29.30
N ARG A 84 0.68 -1.92 -30.28
CA ARG A 84 0.71 -2.99 -31.30
C ARG A 84 1.34 -4.30 -30.82
N PRO A 85 1.04 -5.43 -31.48
CA PRO A 85 1.62 -6.73 -31.15
C PRO A 85 3.16 -6.75 -31.22
N HIS A 86 3.76 -7.44 -30.25
CA HIS A 86 5.18 -7.78 -30.14
C HIS A 86 5.26 -9.16 -29.48
N PRO A 87 6.34 -9.95 -29.60
CA PRO A 87 6.47 -11.22 -28.88
C PRO A 87 6.31 -11.12 -27.34
N LEU A 88 6.47 -9.92 -26.78
CA LEU A 88 6.28 -9.62 -25.35
C LEU A 88 4.88 -9.06 -25.02
N PHE A 89 3.99 -8.92 -26.00
CA PHE A 89 2.67 -8.32 -25.80
C PHE A 89 1.78 -9.23 -24.96
N LEU A 90 1.18 -8.66 -23.92
CA LEU A 90 0.32 -9.35 -22.96
C LEU A 90 -1.16 -9.00 -23.13
N GLY A 91 -1.49 -8.06 -24.02
CA GLY A 91 -2.85 -7.55 -24.20
C GLY A 91 -3.16 -6.38 -23.26
N GLU A 92 -4.45 -6.08 -23.13
CA GLU A 92 -4.96 -5.06 -22.21
C GLU A 92 -4.68 -5.49 -20.76
N THR A 93 -4.04 -4.62 -19.99
CA THR A 93 -3.45 -4.98 -18.69
C THR A 93 -4.48 -5.54 -17.70
N GLU A 94 -5.64 -4.90 -17.58
CA GLU A 94 -6.68 -5.32 -16.64
C GLU A 94 -7.35 -6.65 -17.03
N THR A 95 -7.20 -7.08 -18.29
CA THR A 95 -7.78 -8.34 -18.79
C THR A 95 -6.87 -9.55 -18.55
N ILE A 96 -5.61 -9.32 -18.13
CA ILE A 96 -4.69 -10.41 -17.78
C ILE A 96 -5.37 -11.26 -16.70
N PRO A 97 -5.58 -12.58 -16.89
CA PRO A 97 -6.41 -13.39 -16.00
C PRO A 97 -6.00 -13.34 -14.52
N PHE A 98 -4.71 -13.18 -14.22
CA PHE A 98 -4.23 -13.03 -12.85
C PHE A 98 -4.66 -11.71 -12.19
N LEU A 99 -4.83 -10.62 -12.95
CA LEU A 99 -5.37 -9.35 -12.45
C LEU A 99 -6.90 -9.36 -12.45
N ALA A 100 -7.51 -9.76 -13.56
CA ALA A 100 -8.96 -9.74 -13.75
C ALA A 100 -9.73 -10.56 -12.69
N ARG A 101 -9.11 -11.60 -12.13
CA ARG A 101 -9.70 -12.46 -11.09
C ARG A 101 -9.56 -11.91 -9.66
N GLN A 102 -8.88 -10.78 -9.46
CA GLN A 102 -8.67 -10.20 -8.14
C GLN A 102 -9.87 -9.34 -7.71
N THR A 103 -10.00 -9.17 -6.39
CA THR A 103 -10.89 -8.20 -5.77
C THR A 103 -10.05 -7.15 -5.06
N ARG A 104 -9.50 -6.21 -5.84
CA ARG A 104 -8.59 -5.19 -5.31
C ARG A 104 -9.33 -4.05 -4.62
N LEU A 105 -9.52 -4.17 -3.30
CA LEU A 105 -10.06 -3.07 -2.48
C LEU A 105 -8.92 -2.19 -1.95
N THR A 106 -7.89 -2.82 -1.40
CA THR A 106 -6.76 -2.11 -0.78
C THR A 106 -5.69 -1.76 -1.82
N PHE A 107 -5.43 -2.65 -2.79
CA PHE A 107 -4.42 -2.49 -3.84
C PHE A 107 -4.97 -1.87 -5.14
N ALA A 108 -6.13 -1.22 -5.09
CA ALA A 108 -6.83 -0.70 -6.27
C ALA A 108 -5.97 0.22 -7.15
N ARG A 109 -5.01 0.94 -6.57
CA ARG A 109 -4.13 1.89 -7.28
C ARG A 109 -2.70 1.39 -7.48
N CYS A 110 -2.28 0.33 -6.78
CA CYS A 110 -0.92 -0.20 -6.90
C CYS A 110 -0.63 -0.65 -8.33
N GLY A 111 0.33 0.03 -8.97
CA GLY A 111 0.73 -0.17 -10.36
C GLY A 111 -0.10 0.61 -11.39
N VAL A 112 -1.16 1.28 -10.98
CA VAL A 112 -1.93 2.19 -11.84
C VAL A 112 -1.30 3.58 -11.84
N ILE A 113 -1.02 4.13 -10.67
CA ILE A 113 -0.63 5.53 -10.49
C ILE A 113 0.89 5.73 -10.42
N ASP A 114 1.34 6.97 -10.61
CA ASP A 114 2.62 7.43 -10.03
C ASP A 114 2.48 7.49 -8.50
N PRO A 115 3.26 6.71 -7.71
CA PRO A 115 3.11 6.63 -6.26
C PRO A 115 3.33 7.96 -5.53
N LEU A 116 4.04 8.90 -6.14
CA LEU A 116 4.32 10.22 -5.55
C LEU A 116 3.49 11.34 -6.18
N SER A 117 2.54 11.03 -7.07
CA SER A 117 1.57 11.98 -7.58
C SER A 117 0.30 12.00 -6.72
N LEU A 118 0.16 13.02 -5.86
CA LEU A 118 -1.08 13.23 -5.11
C LEU A 118 -2.28 13.50 -6.03
N ALA A 119 -2.03 14.07 -7.22
CA ALA A 119 -3.05 14.28 -8.24
C ALA A 119 -3.58 12.95 -8.80
N ASP A 120 -2.68 12.01 -9.11
CA ASP A 120 -3.07 10.66 -9.57
C ASP A 120 -3.84 9.95 -8.45
N TYR A 121 -3.36 10.04 -7.20
CA TYR A 121 -4.04 9.46 -6.04
C TYR A 121 -5.49 9.95 -5.93
N ARG A 122 -5.71 11.27 -5.96
CA ARG A 122 -7.06 11.89 -5.93
C ARG A 122 -7.92 11.49 -7.13
N ALA A 123 -7.35 11.47 -8.34
CA ALA A 123 -8.07 11.11 -9.55
C ALA A 123 -8.61 9.66 -9.52
N HIS A 124 -7.97 8.79 -8.72
CA HIS A 124 -8.37 7.40 -8.51
C HIS A 124 -9.07 7.16 -7.16
N GLY A 125 -9.81 8.17 -6.68
CA GLY A 125 -10.65 8.09 -5.48
C GLY A 125 -9.91 8.25 -4.15
N GLY A 126 -8.62 8.58 -4.18
CA GLY A 126 -7.85 8.89 -2.98
C GLY A 126 -8.36 10.13 -2.26
N LEU A 127 -8.25 10.14 -0.94
CA LEU A 127 -8.73 11.15 0.02
C LEU A 127 -10.24 11.22 0.21
N ALA A 128 -11.05 10.53 -0.59
CA ALA A 128 -12.51 10.52 -0.42
C ALA A 128 -12.93 10.00 0.97
N GLY A 129 -12.21 9.02 1.52
CA GLY A 129 -12.45 8.48 2.86
C GLY A 129 -12.10 9.48 3.96
N LEU A 130 -10.95 10.15 3.84
CA LEU A 130 -10.53 11.18 4.80
C LEU A 130 -11.39 12.44 4.73
N GLU A 131 -11.79 12.88 3.53
CA GLU A 131 -12.71 14.01 3.33
C GLU A 131 -14.05 13.78 4.04
N LYS A 132 -14.57 12.55 4.00
CA LYS A 132 -15.72 12.16 4.82
C LYS A 132 -15.37 12.17 6.31
N ALA A 133 -14.30 11.49 6.71
CA ALA A 133 -13.92 11.33 8.10
C ALA A 133 -13.72 12.66 8.86
N VAL A 134 -13.13 13.69 8.24
CA VAL A 134 -12.94 15.00 8.90
C VAL A 134 -14.25 15.75 9.19
N THR A 135 -15.35 15.35 8.55
CA THR A 135 -16.70 15.92 8.79
C THR A 135 -17.52 15.10 9.80
N MET A 136 -17.05 13.91 10.17
CA MET A 136 -17.74 13.01 11.10
C MET A 136 -17.33 13.26 12.55
N GLU A 137 -18.19 12.84 13.48
CA GLU A 137 -17.79 12.71 14.87
C GLU A 137 -16.81 11.54 15.03
N PRO A 138 -15.74 11.66 15.83
CA PRO A 138 -14.73 10.60 15.97
C PRO A 138 -15.31 9.22 16.36
N ALA A 139 -16.32 9.19 17.22
CA ALA A 139 -17.01 7.97 17.64
C ALA A 139 -17.73 7.27 16.47
N GLU A 140 -18.20 8.03 15.46
CA GLU A 140 -18.84 7.47 14.28
C GLU A 140 -17.84 6.79 13.36
N ILE A 141 -16.63 7.34 13.22
CA ILE A 141 -15.55 6.69 12.47
C ILE A 141 -15.20 5.35 13.12
N VAL A 142 -15.04 5.33 14.45
CA VAL A 142 -14.80 4.10 15.22
C VAL A 142 -15.93 3.09 14.99
N ARG A 143 -17.19 3.54 15.00
CA ARG A 143 -18.36 2.69 14.70
C ARG A 143 -18.30 2.13 13.29
N THR A 144 -18.07 2.95 12.26
CA THR A 144 -17.95 2.50 10.87
C THR A 144 -16.85 1.46 10.67
N VAL A 145 -15.67 1.65 11.28
CA VAL A 145 -14.57 0.68 11.23
C VAL A 145 -14.89 -0.60 12.03
N THR A 146 -15.70 -0.51 13.08
CA THR A 146 -16.17 -1.67 13.83
C THR A 146 -17.18 -2.48 13.00
N GLU A 147 -18.16 -1.81 12.41
CA GLU A 147 -19.22 -2.40 11.61
C GLU A 147 -18.73 -3.00 10.29
N SER A 148 -17.59 -2.55 9.76
CA SER A 148 -16.97 -3.15 8.57
C SER A 148 -16.44 -4.56 8.83
N GLY A 149 -16.27 -4.93 10.10
CA GLY A 149 -15.69 -6.21 10.48
C GLY A 149 -14.18 -6.30 10.20
N LEU A 150 -13.50 -5.16 9.98
CA LEU A 150 -12.05 -5.14 9.78
C LEU A 150 -11.32 -5.74 10.99
N ARG A 151 -10.40 -6.66 10.71
CA ARG A 151 -9.52 -7.30 11.69
C ARG A 151 -8.07 -7.00 11.35
N GLY A 152 -7.22 -6.95 12.37
CA GLY A 152 -5.78 -6.72 12.21
C GLY A 152 -5.16 -7.71 11.22
N ARG A 153 -4.52 -7.17 10.19
CA ARG A 153 -3.90 -7.93 9.08
C ARG A 153 -2.47 -8.38 9.33
N GLY A 154 -1.85 -7.96 10.44
CA GLY A 154 -0.54 -8.46 10.89
C GLY A 154 -0.61 -9.81 11.64
N GLY A 155 -1.51 -10.71 11.27
CA GLY A 155 -1.59 -12.07 11.83
C GLY A 155 -2.58 -12.26 13.00
N ALA A 156 -2.50 -11.46 14.07
CA ALA A 156 -3.29 -11.70 15.29
C ALA A 156 -4.82 -11.56 15.13
N GLY A 157 -5.29 -10.92 14.05
CA GLY A 157 -6.71 -10.87 13.72
C GLY A 157 -7.59 -10.17 14.76
N PHE A 158 -7.06 -9.28 15.60
CA PHE A 158 -7.88 -8.55 16.58
C PHE A 158 -8.80 -7.52 15.87
N PRO A 159 -10.08 -7.36 16.26
CA PRO A 159 -10.97 -6.38 15.63
C PRO A 159 -10.45 -4.95 15.72
N THR A 160 -10.25 -4.30 14.57
CA THR A 160 -9.59 -2.98 14.50
C THR A 160 -10.44 -1.90 15.18
N GLY A 161 -11.76 -1.90 14.95
CA GLY A 161 -12.67 -0.94 15.57
C GLY A 161 -12.71 -1.01 17.10
N ILE A 162 -12.61 -2.20 17.70
CA ILE A 162 -12.53 -2.37 19.16
C ILE A 162 -11.22 -1.80 19.72
N LYS A 163 -10.10 -2.03 19.01
CA LYS A 163 -8.80 -1.45 19.37
C LYS A 163 -8.87 0.09 19.35
N TRP A 164 -9.48 0.66 18.31
CA TRP A 164 -9.64 2.11 18.18
C TRP A 164 -10.59 2.68 19.22
N LYS A 165 -11.70 2.00 19.53
CA LYS A 165 -12.61 2.39 20.61
C LYS A 165 -11.89 2.51 21.94
N THR A 166 -11.02 1.55 22.26
CA THR A 166 -10.24 1.58 23.51
C THR A 166 -9.35 2.82 23.60
N VAL A 167 -8.68 3.20 22.50
CA VAL A 167 -7.83 4.41 22.45
C VAL A 167 -8.68 5.69 22.43
N HIS A 168 -9.80 5.69 21.73
CA HIS A 168 -10.76 6.79 21.68
C HIS A 168 -11.28 7.13 23.08
N ASP A 169 -11.75 6.12 23.82
CA ASP A 169 -12.33 6.27 25.16
C ASP A 169 -11.29 6.62 26.23
N ALA A 170 -10.00 6.34 25.99
CA ALA A 170 -8.95 6.63 26.96
C ALA A 170 -8.75 8.15 27.16
N VAL A 171 -8.70 8.59 28.42
CA VAL A 171 -8.42 9.98 28.78
C VAL A 171 -6.91 10.19 28.86
N ALA A 172 -6.37 10.99 27.95
CA ALA A 172 -4.96 11.36 27.95
C ALA A 172 -4.76 12.72 27.26
N ASP A 173 -3.72 13.44 27.68
CA ASP A 173 -3.25 14.68 27.06
C ASP A 173 -2.68 14.47 25.65
N ARG A 174 -2.17 13.27 25.37
CA ARG A 174 -1.59 12.88 24.08
C ARG A 174 -1.94 11.45 23.74
N LYS A 175 -2.19 11.18 22.46
CA LYS A 175 -2.42 9.85 21.89
C LYS A 175 -1.61 9.70 20.61
N TYR A 176 -1.27 8.46 20.25
CA TYR A 176 -0.42 8.16 19.10
C TYR A 176 -1.05 7.15 18.15
N ILE A 177 -0.73 7.29 16.87
CA ILE A 177 -0.92 6.25 15.85
C ILE A 177 0.45 5.66 15.52
N VAL A 178 0.58 4.35 15.56
CA VAL A 178 1.79 3.63 15.16
C VAL A 178 1.43 2.62 14.09
N CYS A 179 2.00 2.82 12.91
CA CYS A 179 1.99 1.85 11.84
C CYS A 179 3.18 0.90 12.02
N ASN A 180 2.89 -0.38 12.19
CA ASN A 180 3.88 -1.44 12.17
C ASN A 180 4.11 -1.87 10.72
N ALA A 181 5.26 -1.47 10.18
CA ALA A 181 5.75 -1.80 8.84
C ALA A 181 7.09 -2.56 8.91
N ASP A 182 7.27 -3.37 9.95
CA ASP A 182 8.48 -4.18 10.12
C ASP A 182 8.50 -5.41 9.19
N GLU A 183 7.33 -5.87 8.70
CA GLU A 183 7.11 -6.98 7.74
C GLU A 183 8.29 -7.98 7.70
N GLY A 184 8.61 -8.54 8.86
CA GLY A 184 9.84 -9.32 9.07
C GLY A 184 9.73 -10.77 8.62
N ASP A 185 8.49 -11.25 8.43
CA ASP A 185 8.22 -12.60 7.94
C ASP A 185 8.84 -12.80 6.54
N SER A 186 9.40 -13.97 6.30
CA SER A 186 9.85 -14.32 4.95
C SER A 186 8.66 -14.38 3.99
N ALA A 187 8.89 -14.03 2.73
CA ALA A 187 7.90 -14.12 1.64
C ALA A 187 6.68 -13.18 1.76
N THR A 188 6.66 -12.27 2.73
CA THR A 188 5.68 -11.19 2.80
C THR A 188 6.25 -9.92 2.17
N PHE A 189 5.40 -9.20 1.43
CA PHE A 189 5.78 -7.99 0.70
C PHE A 189 4.59 -7.07 0.40
N ALA A 190 3.43 -7.32 1.00
CA ALA A 190 2.24 -6.51 0.76
C ALA A 190 2.40 -5.13 1.41
N ASP A 191 2.97 -5.07 2.62
CA ASP A 191 3.26 -3.81 3.30
C ASP A 191 4.25 -2.99 2.48
N ARG A 192 5.33 -3.64 2.02
CA ARG A 192 6.33 -3.04 1.11
C ARG A 192 5.68 -2.44 -0.13
N MET A 193 4.83 -3.20 -0.81
CA MET A 193 4.17 -2.76 -2.05
C MET A 193 3.22 -1.58 -1.82
N ILE A 194 2.51 -1.51 -0.70
CA ILE A 194 1.69 -0.33 -0.37
C ILE A 194 2.58 0.89 -0.15
N MET A 195 3.64 0.76 0.64
CA MET A 195 4.53 1.89 0.94
C MET A 195 5.31 2.39 -0.29
N GLU A 196 5.59 1.53 -1.26
CA GLU A 196 6.30 1.89 -2.49
C GLU A 196 5.37 2.30 -3.63
N GLY A 197 4.17 1.71 -3.71
CA GLY A 197 3.26 1.81 -4.86
C GLY A 197 2.00 2.65 -4.66
N ASP A 198 1.56 2.85 -3.41
CA ASP A 198 0.40 3.69 -3.06
C ASP A 198 0.58 4.31 -1.65
N PRO A 199 1.68 5.03 -1.37
CA PRO A 199 2.00 5.49 -0.01
C PRO A 199 0.92 6.41 0.60
N PHE A 200 0.19 7.15 -0.24
CA PHE A 200 -0.86 8.06 0.22
C PHE A 200 -2.05 7.33 0.85
N VAL A 201 -2.35 6.08 0.48
CA VAL A 201 -3.42 5.32 1.14
C VAL A 201 -3.08 4.97 2.58
N LEU A 202 -1.80 4.71 2.88
CA LEU A 202 -1.34 4.49 4.25
C LEU A 202 -1.42 5.79 5.05
N ILE A 203 -0.98 6.91 4.47
CA ILE A 203 -1.06 8.24 5.10
C ILE A 203 -2.53 8.59 5.40
N GLU A 204 -3.43 8.38 4.43
CA GLU A 204 -4.85 8.62 4.58
C GLU A 204 -5.44 7.76 5.70
N GLY A 205 -5.15 6.45 5.71
CA GLY A 205 -5.62 5.53 6.75
C GLY A 205 -5.14 5.92 8.15
N MET A 206 -3.90 6.37 8.28
CA MET A 206 -3.35 6.89 9.54
C MET A 206 -4.02 8.21 9.97
N ALA A 207 -4.28 9.12 9.04
CA ALA A 207 -4.98 10.36 9.32
C ALA A 207 -6.43 10.10 9.78
N ILE A 208 -7.14 9.17 9.14
CA ILE A 208 -8.48 8.75 9.58
C ILE A 208 -8.42 8.16 11.00
N ALA A 209 -7.44 7.28 11.29
CA ALA A 209 -7.24 6.72 12.62
C ALA A 209 -6.98 7.82 13.68
N ALA A 210 -6.22 8.84 13.30
CA ALA A 210 -5.93 9.97 14.16
C ALA A 210 -7.18 10.80 14.47
N VAL A 211 -7.98 11.13 13.45
CA VAL A 211 -9.27 11.82 13.61
C VAL A 211 -10.21 11.01 14.50
N ALA A 212 -10.28 9.69 14.31
CA ALA A 212 -11.15 8.81 15.10
C ALA A 212 -10.77 8.74 16.59
N THR A 213 -9.48 8.85 16.91
CA THR A 213 -8.97 8.61 18.27
C THR A 213 -8.52 9.86 19.01
N GLY A 214 -8.36 10.99 18.31
CA GLY A 214 -7.80 12.23 18.85
C GLY A 214 -6.28 12.24 18.94
N ALA A 215 -5.59 11.35 18.22
CA ALA A 215 -4.14 11.36 18.14
C ALA A 215 -3.63 12.51 17.25
N GLN A 216 -2.51 13.12 17.63
CA GLN A 216 -1.93 14.25 16.89
C GLN A 216 -0.58 13.91 16.24
N LYS A 217 0.00 12.76 16.57
CA LYS A 217 1.27 12.30 16.02
C LYS A 217 1.21 10.82 15.64
N GLY A 218 1.69 10.53 14.45
CA GLY A 218 1.83 9.22 13.86
C GLY A 218 3.28 8.81 13.69
N PHE A 219 3.57 7.52 13.79
CA PHE A 219 4.86 6.95 13.43
C PHE A 219 4.67 5.80 12.45
N VAL A 220 5.45 5.77 11.38
CA VAL A 220 5.59 4.58 10.52
C VAL A 220 6.93 3.95 10.85
N TYR A 221 6.92 2.81 11.53
CA TYR A 221 8.13 2.06 11.85
C TYR A 221 8.41 1.07 10.73
N ILE A 222 9.37 1.40 9.87
CA ILE A 222 9.74 0.62 8.68
C ILE A 222 11.04 -0.13 8.97
N ARG A 223 11.08 -1.43 8.66
CA ARG A 223 12.30 -2.24 8.77
C ARG A 223 13.48 -1.66 7.98
N SER A 224 14.70 -1.91 8.44
CA SER A 224 15.94 -1.45 7.78
C SER A 224 16.13 -2.03 6.38
N GLU A 225 15.57 -3.20 6.10
CA GLU A 225 15.74 -3.89 4.82
C GLU A 225 14.89 -3.30 3.69
N TYR A 226 14.02 -2.33 3.98
CA TYR A 226 13.16 -1.66 2.99
C TYR A 226 13.58 -0.18 2.74
N PRO A 227 14.79 0.09 2.22
CA PRO A 227 15.25 1.46 1.98
C PRO A 227 14.41 2.19 0.93
N HIS A 228 13.84 1.49 -0.05
CA HIS A 228 12.97 2.06 -1.07
C HIS A 228 11.66 2.57 -0.44
N ALA A 229 10.97 1.73 0.33
CA ALA A 229 9.78 2.14 1.10
C ALA A 229 10.07 3.33 2.04
N VAL A 230 11.21 3.34 2.73
CA VAL A 230 11.62 4.48 3.58
C VAL A 230 11.73 5.78 2.77
N ALA A 231 12.38 5.73 1.60
CA ALA A 231 12.54 6.91 0.75
C ALA A 231 11.20 7.40 0.20
N VAL A 232 10.37 6.50 -0.33
CA VAL A 232 9.04 6.81 -0.88
C VAL A 232 8.14 7.38 0.21
N MET A 233 8.05 6.75 1.38
CA MET A 233 7.21 7.23 2.48
C MET A 233 7.63 8.59 3.01
N ARG A 234 8.94 8.88 3.12
CA ARG A 234 9.42 10.21 3.54
C ARG A 234 8.99 11.29 2.55
N GLU A 235 9.10 11.01 1.26
CA GLU A 235 8.69 11.96 0.22
C GLU A 235 7.18 12.12 0.15
N ALA A 236 6.42 11.02 0.27
CA ALA A 236 4.96 11.06 0.34
C ALA A 236 4.46 11.86 1.55
N VAL A 237 5.08 11.69 2.74
CA VAL A 237 4.77 12.51 3.92
C VAL A 237 5.06 13.99 3.65
N ARG A 238 6.20 14.33 3.03
CA ARG A 238 6.53 15.71 2.65
C ARG A 238 5.47 16.31 1.72
N ILE A 239 5.06 15.57 0.69
CA ILE A 239 4.02 15.99 -0.27
C ILE A 239 2.67 16.15 0.42
N ALA A 240 2.27 15.19 1.26
CA ALA A 240 1.01 15.22 1.99
C ALA A 240 0.93 16.41 2.96
N THR A 241 2.02 16.72 3.67
CA THR A 241 2.11 17.91 4.54
C THR A 241 2.01 19.20 3.73
N ALA A 242 2.73 19.30 2.61
CA ALA A 242 2.67 20.49 1.74
C ALA A 242 1.28 20.73 1.13
N ALA A 243 0.52 19.65 0.89
CA ALA A 243 -0.84 19.71 0.37
C ALA A 243 -1.94 19.85 1.44
N GLY A 244 -1.57 19.98 2.72
CA GLY A 244 -2.51 20.10 3.84
C GLY A 244 -3.28 18.82 4.17
N VAL A 245 -2.85 17.66 3.65
CA VAL A 245 -3.38 16.34 4.07
C VAL A 245 -2.88 15.99 5.47
N LEU A 246 -1.66 16.42 5.81
CA LEU A 246 -1.08 16.36 7.16
C LEU A 246 -0.74 17.77 7.65
N GLY A 247 -0.40 17.88 8.93
CA GLY A 247 0.11 19.09 9.56
C GLY A 247 -0.87 19.69 10.57
N PRO A 248 -0.88 21.03 10.75
CA PRO A 248 -1.61 21.69 11.83
C PRO A 248 -3.12 21.56 11.71
N SER A 249 -3.65 21.37 10.49
CA SER A 249 -5.08 21.25 10.23
C SER A 249 -5.32 20.34 9.01
N VAL A 250 -5.49 19.05 9.26
CA VAL A 250 -5.79 18.01 8.25
C VAL A 250 -6.99 18.44 7.40
N LEU A 251 -6.77 18.65 6.11
CA LEU A 251 -7.76 19.12 5.13
C LEU A 251 -8.54 20.37 5.58
N GLY A 252 -7.91 21.26 6.34
CA GLY A 252 -8.58 22.48 6.85
C GLY A 252 -9.58 22.25 7.99
N SER A 253 -9.61 21.04 8.58
CA SER A 253 -10.60 20.67 9.61
C SER A 253 -10.35 21.22 11.02
N GLY A 254 -9.23 21.92 11.26
CA GLY A 254 -8.79 22.33 12.60
C GLY A 254 -8.16 21.21 13.44
N ARG A 255 -8.15 19.96 12.95
CA ARG A 255 -7.52 18.81 13.64
C ARG A 255 -6.06 18.66 13.19
N THR A 256 -5.14 18.62 14.14
CA THR A 256 -3.71 18.44 13.88
C THR A 256 -3.38 16.95 13.77
N PHE A 257 -2.63 16.55 12.75
CA PHE A 257 -1.98 15.24 12.69
C PHE A 257 -0.74 15.28 11.81
N ASP A 258 0.37 14.78 12.32
CA ASP A 258 1.65 14.71 11.59
C ASP A 258 2.25 13.31 11.69
N ILE A 259 3.03 12.89 10.69
CA ILE A 259 3.62 11.55 10.59
C ILE A 259 5.14 11.64 10.55
N GLU A 260 5.81 10.75 11.26
CA GLU A 260 7.25 10.57 11.18
C GLU A 260 7.62 9.14 10.77
N VAL A 261 8.54 9.01 9.81
CA VAL A 261 9.09 7.71 9.40
C VAL A 261 10.30 7.36 10.27
N ARG A 262 10.22 6.21 10.96
CA ARG A 262 11.28 5.64 11.78
C ARG A 262 11.81 4.37 11.14
N VAL A 263 13.13 4.25 11.06
CA VAL A 263 13.80 3.09 10.48
C VAL A 263 14.22 2.15 11.59
N GLY A 264 13.86 0.87 11.47
CA GLY A 264 14.31 -0.18 12.36
C GLY A 264 15.80 -0.49 12.23
N ALA A 265 16.27 -1.48 13.00
CA ALA A 265 17.68 -1.84 13.08
C ALA A 265 17.91 -3.36 12.98
N GLY A 266 17.20 -4.03 12.06
CA GLY A 266 17.42 -5.44 11.71
C GLY A 266 16.96 -6.48 12.74
N ALA A 267 15.99 -6.14 13.60
CA ALA A 267 15.51 -7.03 14.64
C ALA A 267 14.08 -7.52 14.36
N TYR A 268 13.93 -8.77 13.91
CA TYR A 268 12.63 -9.41 13.63
C TYR A 268 11.62 -9.31 14.79
N VAL A 269 12.10 -9.37 16.04
CA VAL A 269 11.25 -9.24 17.24
C VAL A 269 10.57 -7.88 17.34
N CYS A 270 11.06 -6.85 16.64
CA CYS A 270 10.41 -5.54 16.56
C CYS A 270 9.13 -5.55 15.71
N GLY A 271 8.79 -6.67 15.05
CA GLY A 271 7.45 -6.89 14.51
C GLY A 271 6.39 -7.11 15.59
N GLU A 272 6.78 -7.47 16.82
CA GLU A 272 5.85 -7.53 17.97
C GLU A 272 5.56 -6.11 18.48
N GLU A 273 4.28 -5.80 18.72
CA GLU A 273 3.83 -4.42 18.98
C GLU A 273 4.54 -3.74 20.17
N THR A 274 4.83 -4.44 21.28
CA THR A 274 5.48 -3.80 22.44
C THR A 274 6.98 -3.66 22.29
N SER A 275 7.62 -4.61 21.60
CA SER A 275 9.02 -4.52 21.20
C SER A 275 9.26 -3.35 20.25
N LEU A 276 8.35 -3.18 19.27
CA LEU A 276 8.32 -2.03 18.35
C LEU A 276 8.27 -0.70 19.12
N LEU A 277 7.37 -0.60 20.10
CA LEU A 277 7.23 0.60 20.93
C LEU A 277 8.50 0.90 21.74
N ASN A 278 9.18 -0.13 22.27
CA ASN A 278 10.48 0.05 22.91
C ASN A 278 11.54 0.58 21.93
N SER A 279 11.58 0.05 20.70
CA SER A 279 12.48 0.53 19.65
C SER A 279 12.22 2.00 19.29
N LEU A 280 10.95 2.39 19.14
CA LEU A 280 10.56 3.80 18.89
C LEU A 280 10.97 4.75 20.02
N GLU A 281 11.01 4.25 21.26
CA GLU A 281 11.48 4.97 22.45
C GLU A 281 13.01 5.00 22.59
N GLY A 282 13.76 4.42 21.65
CA GLY A 282 15.22 4.34 21.70
C GLY A 282 15.76 3.28 22.66
N LYS A 283 14.92 2.36 23.12
CA LYS A 283 15.29 1.23 23.98
C LYS A 283 15.57 0.00 23.13
N ARG A 284 16.15 -1.03 23.75
CA ARG A 284 16.25 -2.36 23.14
C ARG A 284 14.86 -2.93 22.85
N GLY A 285 14.68 -3.58 21.70
CA GLY A 285 13.45 -4.27 21.29
C GLY A 285 13.19 -5.55 22.10
N VAL A 286 12.92 -5.39 23.40
CA VAL A 286 12.48 -6.47 24.30
C VAL A 286 10.96 -6.37 24.45
N VAL A 287 10.26 -7.50 24.35
CA VAL A 287 8.81 -7.57 24.54
C VAL A 287 8.45 -7.13 25.96
N ARG A 288 7.42 -6.28 26.10
CA ARG A 288 6.88 -5.87 27.40
C ARG A 288 5.91 -6.93 27.91
N ALA A 289 5.84 -7.11 29.23
CA ALA A 289 4.77 -7.90 29.83
C ALA A 289 3.40 -7.25 29.52
N LYS A 290 2.37 -8.08 29.26
CA LYS A 290 0.97 -7.67 29.14
C LYS A 290 0.21 -8.32 30.30
N PRO A 291 -0.55 -7.59 31.13
CA PRO A 291 -0.88 -6.15 31.06
C PRO A 291 0.27 -5.19 31.44
N PRO A 292 0.18 -3.88 31.08
CA PRO A 292 -0.95 -3.18 30.42
C PRO A 292 -0.98 -3.32 28.89
N LEU A 293 -2.16 -3.09 28.28
CA LEU A 293 -2.33 -3.11 26.82
C LEU A 293 -1.81 -1.81 26.19
N PRO A 294 -1.16 -1.84 25.01
CA PRO A 294 -0.70 -0.62 24.33
C PRO A 294 -1.79 0.41 24.01
N ALA A 295 -3.03 -0.06 23.86
CA ALA A 295 -4.19 0.81 23.64
C ALA A 295 -4.48 1.74 24.85
N LEU A 296 -3.98 1.40 26.04
CA LEU A 296 -4.06 2.23 27.24
C LEU A 296 -2.68 2.84 27.58
N GLU A 297 -1.64 2.02 27.59
CA GLU A 297 -0.25 2.42 27.92
C GLU A 297 0.73 1.88 26.87
N GLY A 298 0.84 2.60 25.76
CA GLY A 298 1.69 2.24 24.62
C GLY A 298 2.95 3.09 24.52
N LEU A 299 3.06 3.86 23.44
CA LEU A 299 4.21 4.72 23.15
C LEU A 299 4.33 5.81 24.21
N PHE A 300 5.48 5.90 24.87
CA PHE A 300 5.72 6.85 25.98
C PHE A 300 4.68 6.74 27.11
N GLY A 301 4.12 5.55 27.32
CA GLY A 301 3.07 5.30 28.32
C GLY A 301 1.73 5.95 27.99
N ARG A 302 1.47 6.32 26.73
CA ARG A 302 0.22 6.96 26.30
C ARG A 302 -0.67 6.02 25.48
N PRO A 303 -2.00 6.23 25.45
CA PRO A 303 -2.90 5.45 24.61
C PRO A 303 -2.44 5.47 23.16
N THR A 304 -2.21 4.29 22.60
CA THR A 304 -1.59 4.16 21.28
C THR A 304 -2.33 3.14 20.43
N VAL A 305 -2.76 3.57 19.24
CA VAL A 305 -3.18 2.64 18.20
C VAL A 305 -1.94 2.03 17.57
N VAL A 306 -1.78 0.71 17.65
CA VAL A 306 -0.78 -0.02 16.88
C VAL A 306 -1.49 -0.91 15.85
N ASN A 307 -1.28 -0.64 14.57
CA ASN A 307 -1.87 -1.41 13.47
C ASN A 307 -0.81 -1.69 12.39
N ASN A 308 -0.94 -2.84 11.71
CA ASN A 308 -0.14 -3.17 10.52
C ASN A 308 -0.54 -2.27 9.32
N VAL A 309 0.36 -2.11 8.34
CA VAL A 309 0.17 -1.31 7.12
C VAL A 309 -1.15 -1.64 6.41
N ILE A 310 -1.41 -2.90 6.05
CA ILE A 310 -2.65 -3.28 5.33
C ILE A 310 -3.89 -2.95 6.15
N SER A 311 -3.82 -3.08 7.48
CA SER A 311 -4.96 -2.72 8.34
C SER A 311 -5.33 -1.25 8.23
N LEU A 312 -4.33 -0.36 8.16
CA LEU A 312 -4.53 1.08 8.01
C LEU A 312 -4.91 1.42 6.56
N ALA A 313 -4.25 0.81 5.57
CA ALA A 313 -4.52 1.01 4.15
C ALA A 313 -5.93 0.55 3.71
N SER A 314 -6.58 -0.36 4.43
CA SER A 314 -7.98 -0.72 4.17
C SER A 314 -8.99 0.28 4.73
N VAL A 315 -8.59 1.20 5.62
CA VAL A 315 -9.51 2.17 6.25
C VAL A 315 -10.11 3.17 5.24
N PRO A 316 -9.33 3.78 4.31
CA PRO A 316 -9.87 4.72 3.33
C PRO A 316 -11.07 4.19 2.54
N VAL A 317 -10.97 2.96 2.00
CA VAL A 317 -12.08 2.37 1.23
C VAL A 317 -13.31 2.07 2.10
N ILE A 318 -13.11 1.73 3.39
CA ILE A 318 -14.21 1.54 4.34
C ILE A 318 -14.95 2.86 4.59
N LEU A 319 -14.22 3.97 4.77
CA LEU A 319 -14.83 5.27 5.01
C LEU A 319 -15.46 5.85 3.74
N ASP A 320 -14.87 5.58 2.58
CA ASP A 320 -15.42 6.02 1.31
C ASP A 320 -16.70 5.24 0.94
N ARG A 321 -16.62 3.92 0.88
CA ARG A 321 -17.70 3.06 0.37
C ARG A 321 -18.69 2.61 1.44
N GLY A 322 -18.36 2.81 2.71
CA GLY A 322 -19.16 2.43 3.87
C GLY A 322 -18.84 1.04 4.41
N ALA A 323 -19.21 0.81 5.67
CA ALA A 323 -18.95 -0.42 6.40
C ALA A 323 -19.55 -1.67 5.73
N ALA A 324 -20.80 -1.58 5.25
CA ALA A 324 -21.49 -2.71 4.62
C ALA A 324 -20.77 -3.19 3.37
N PHE A 325 -20.38 -2.26 2.48
CA PHE A 325 -19.63 -2.59 1.27
C PHE A 325 -18.40 -3.45 1.55
N TYR A 326 -17.59 -3.07 2.55
CA TYR A 326 -16.40 -3.85 2.91
C TYR A 326 -16.74 -5.18 3.59
N ARG A 327 -17.76 -5.19 4.46
CA ARG A 327 -18.17 -6.37 5.23
C ARG A 327 -18.73 -7.48 4.35
N ASP A 328 -19.38 -7.12 3.24
CA ASP A 328 -20.03 -8.05 2.32
C ASP A 328 -19.04 -8.89 1.51
N PHE A 329 -17.74 -8.59 1.58
CA PHE A 329 -16.67 -9.46 1.11
C PHE A 329 -16.22 -10.44 2.20
N GLY A 330 -15.83 -11.65 1.79
CA GLY A 330 -15.24 -12.66 2.65
C GLY A 330 -16.22 -13.73 3.13
N ILE A 331 -15.87 -14.47 4.17
CA ILE A 331 -16.67 -15.59 4.69
C ILE A 331 -16.66 -15.64 6.22
N GLY A 332 -17.81 -15.97 6.80
CA GLY A 332 -17.96 -16.12 8.26
C GLY A 332 -17.59 -14.83 9.00
N ARG A 333 -16.54 -14.90 9.84
CA ARG A 333 -16.02 -13.75 10.62
C ARG A 333 -14.81 -13.07 9.96
N SER A 334 -14.40 -13.53 8.78
CA SER A 334 -13.28 -13.02 8.02
C SER A 334 -13.80 -12.13 6.90
N HIS A 335 -14.14 -10.89 7.28
CA HIS A 335 -14.68 -9.89 6.36
C HIS A 335 -13.59 -9.14 5.59
N GLY A 336 -13.97 -8.61 4.44
CA GLY A 336 -13.10 -7.89 3.52
C GLY A 336 -12.24 -8.80 2.66
N THR A 337 -11.15 -8.23 2.16
CA THR A 337 -10.17 -8.89 1.30
C THR A 337 -8.85 -9.09 2.03
N ILE A 338 -8.01 -9.94 1.45
CA ILE A 338 -6.63 -10.19 1.87
C ILE A 338 -5.72 -10.14 0.63
N PRO A 339 -4.62 -9.35 0.67
CA PRO A 339 -3.58 -9.40 -0.36
C PRO A 339 -2.73 -10.65 -0.15
N ILE A 340 -2.97 -11.73 -0.90
CA ILE A 340 -2.18 -12.95 -0.79
C ILE A 340 -0.82 -12.73 -1.46
N GLN A 341 0.26 -13.04 -0.75
CA GLN A 341 1.62 -12.96 -1.27
C GLN A 341 2.09 -14.36 -1.65
N ILE A 342 2.28 -14.57 -2.95
CA ILE A 342 2.68 -15.85 -3.53
C ILE A 342 4.18 -15.79 -3.82
N ALA A 343 4.97 -16.56 -3.08
CA ALA A 343 6.42 -16.51 -3.15
C ALA A 343 7.07 -17.88 -2.90
N GLY A 344 8.38 -17.96 -3.11
CA GLY A 344 9.16 -19.20 -3.02
C GLY A 344 9.27 -19.90 -4.37
N ASN A 345 9.16 -21.22 -4.37
CA ASN A 345 9.20 -22.02 -5.59
C ASN A 345 7.80 -22.08 -6.22
N VAL A 346 7.49 -21.11 -7.07
CA VAL A 346 6.19 -20.93 -7.71
C VAL A 346 6.37 -20.37 -9.11
N ARG A 347 5.52 -20.79 -10.06
CA ARG A 347 5.60 -20.34 -11.44
C ARG A 347 5.15 -18.89 -11.62
N HIS A 348 4.05 -18.51 -10.98
CA HIS A 348 3.46 -17.17 -11.04
C HIS A 348 3.44 -16.51 -9.66
N GLY A 349 4.63 -16.09 -9.19
CA GLY A 349 4.80 -15.39 -7.91
C GLY A 349 4.36 -13.92 -7.98
N GLY A 350 3.73 -13.40 -6.92
CA GLY A 350 3.10 -12.09 -6.99
C GLY A 350 2.13 -11.78 -5.86
N LEU A 351 1.37 -10.70 -6.06
CA LEU A 351 0.33 -10.24 -5.15
C LEU A 351 -1.07 -10.47 -5.75
N PHE A 352 -1.88 -11.25 -5.04
CA PHE A 352 -3.24 -11.59 -5.42
C PHE A 352 -4.23 -11.17 -4.32
N GLU A 353 -4.87 -10.02 -4.47
CA GLU A 353 -5.90 -9.58 -3.52
C GLU A 353 -7.26 -10.20 -3.83
N VAL A 354 -7.88 -10.83 -2.85
CA VAL A 354 -9.18 -11.50 -3.01
C VAL A 354 -9.96 -11.50 -1.71
N ALA A 355 -11.27 -11.67 -1.79
CA ALA A 355 -12.12 -11.93 -0.63
C ALA A 355 -11.66 -13.22 0.08
N PHE A 356 -11.78 -13.26 1.42
CA PHE A 356 -11.54 -14.50 2.16
C PHE A 356 -12.46 -15.63 1.68
N GLY A 357 -11.91 -16.83 1.52
CA GLY A 357 -12.68 -18.01 1.13
C GLY A 357 -11.95 -18.97 0.20
N LEU A 358 -10.91 -18.51 -0.50
CA LEU A 358 -10.07 -19.39 -1.31
C LEU A 358 -9.34 -20.43 -0.47
N THR A 359 -9.24 -21.63 -1.03
CA THR A 359 -8.42 -22.72 -0.50
C THR A 359 -6.96 -22.55 -0.91
N LEU A 360 -6.04 -23.13 -0.14
CA LEU A 360 -4.62 -23.15 -0.51
C LEU A 360 -4.38 -23.89 -1.83
N GLY A 361 -5.19 -24.91 -2.14
CA GLY A 361 -5.10 -25.66 -3.40
C GLY A 361 -5.38 -24.77 -4.61
N GLU A 362 -6.45 -23.97 -4.58
CA GLU A 362 -6.75 -23.00 -5.64
C GLU A 362 -5.63 -21.97 -5.79
N ILE A 363 -5.07 -21.48 -4.68
CA ILE A 363 -3.97 -20.52 -4.69
C ILE A 363 -2.72 -21.11 -5.36
N VAL A 364 -2.31 -22.32 -4.98
CA VAL A 364 -1.08 -22.95 -5.48
C VAL A 364 -1.24 -23.46 -6.91
N HIS A 365 -2.33 -24.14 -7.22
CA HIS A 365 -2.49 -24.82 -8.50
C HIS A 365 -3.07 -23.91 -9.59
N ASP A 366 -4.10 -23.13 -9.26
CA ASP A 366 -4.86 -22.37 -10.27
C ASP A 366 -4.38 -20.93 -10.44
N ILE A 367 -3.88 -20.32 -9.37
CA ILE A 367 -3.38 -18.94 -9.38
C ILE A 367 -1.87 -18.91 -9.59
N ALA A 368 -1.11 -19.58 -8.73
CA ALA A 368 0.35 -19.61 -8.81
C ALA A 368 0.88 -20.51 -9.94
N GLY A 369 0.04 -21.41 -10.48
CA GLY A 369 0.40 -22.27 -11.61
C GLY A 369 1.38 -23.40 -11.25
N GLY A 370 1.43 -23.82 -9.98
CA GLY A 370 2.36 -24.81 -9.48
C GLY A 370 3.77 -24.26 -9.23
N THR A 371 4.73 -25.19 -9.12
CA THR A 371 6.16 -24.91 -8.92
C THR A 371 6.89 -24.78 -10.24
#